data_AF-A0A429JMU3-F1
#
_entry.id   AF-A0A429JMU3-F1
#
_cell.length_a   1.000
_cell.length_b   1.000
_cell.length_c   1.000
_cell.angle_alpha   90.00
_cell.angle_beta   90.00
_cell.angle_gamma   90.00
#
_symmetry.space_group_name_H-M   'P 1'
#
loop_
_entity.id
_entity.type
_entity.pdbx_description
1 polymer ?
#
loop_
_entity_poly.entity_id
_entity_poly.type
_entity_poly.pdbx_seq_one_letter_code
_entity_poly.pdbx_strand_id
1 'polypeptide(L)'
;MAQAVRPQHGLLSLLNSDGKAHPVENTLVAVTLVFGLTAFFTAHFHQLHLLSSWTGLIGIGTGAWGQFISATTGERFLLIIGLGAAAVGFFLGMAHGGLFGGVLG
;
A
#
# COMPACT_ATOMS: atom_id res chain seq x y z
N MET A 1 -36.80 5.69 -5.31
CA MET A 1 -35.60 6.51 -5.60
C MET A 1 -34.75 5.74 -6.60
N ALA A 2 -34.66 6.21 -7.85
CA ALA A 2 -33.88 5.55 -8.89
C ALA A 2 -32.41 5.97 -8.73
N GLN A 3 -31.64 5.17 -7.99
CA GLN A 3 -30.21 5.37 -7.87
C GLN A 3 -29.57 4.89 -9.18
N ALA A 4 -29.08 5.83 -9.98
CA ALA A 4 -28.33 5.53 -11.19
C ALA A 4 -27.06 4.77 -10.78
N VAL A 5 -27.06 3.45 -10.95
CA VAL A 5 -25.85 2.63 -10.87
C VAL A 5 -24.95 3.12 -11.99
N ARG A 6 -23.97 3.98 -11.67
CA ARG A 6 -22.86 4.24 -12.58
C ARG A 6 -22.10 2.92 -12.70
N PRO A 7 -21.99 2.31 -13.90
CA PRO A 7 -21.16 1.13 -14.05
C PRO A 7 -19.73 1.53 -13.70
N GLN A 8 -19.20 0.96 -12.61
CA GLN A 8 -17.80 1.09 -12.26
C GLN A 8 -17.04 0.13 -13.18
N HIS A 9 -16.37 0.65 -14.21
CA HIS A 9 -15.54 -0.17 -15.09
C HIS A 9 -14.12 -0.29 -14.50
N GLY A 10 -13.55 -1.50 -14.45
CA GLY A 10 -12.15 -1.76 -14.08
C GLY A 10 -11.92 -2.28 -12.65
N LEU A 11 -10.71 -2.09 -12.13
CA LEU A 11 -10.24 -2.58 -10.81
C LEU A 11 -11.16 -2.18 -9.65
N LEU A 12 -11.83 -1.03 -9.74
CA LEU A 12 -12.80 -0.58 -8.75
C LEU A 12 -14.02 -1.49 -8.64
N SER A 13 -14.44 -2.17 -9.71
CA SER A 13 -15.51 -3.16 -9.64
C SER A 13 -15.10 -4.42 -8.87
N LEU A 14 -13.79 -4.76 -8.87
CA LEU A 14 -13.27 -5.89 -8.11
C LEU A 14 -13.15 -5.56 -6.63
N LEU A 15 -12.81 -4.31 -6.32
CA LEU A 15 -12.72 -3.84 -4.95
C LEU A 15 -14.10 -3.59 -4.32
N ASN A 16 -15.04 -3.01 -5.07
CA ASN A 16 -16.42 -2.77 -4.62
C ASN A 16 -17.33 -3.98 -4.90
N SER A 17 -16.90 -5.18 -4.50
CA SER A 17 -17.60 -6.43 -4.82
C SER A 17 -19.00 -6.55 -4.18
N ASP A 18 -19.31 -5.72 -3.19
CA ASP A 18 -20.62 -5.61 -2.55
C ASP A 18 -21.56 -4.60 -3.24
N GLY A 19 -21.11 -3.98 -4.34
CA GLY A 19 -21.87 -3.00 -5.12
C GLY A 19 -21.95 -1.61 -4.49
N LYS A 20 -21.24 -1.35 -3.38
CA LYS A 20 -21.17 -0.05 -2.72
C LYS A 20 -19.82 0.61 -2.99
N ALA A 21 -19.79 1.93 -3.07
CA ALA A 21 -18.53 2.66 -3.23
C ALA A 21 -17.83 2.82 -1.88
N HIS A 22 -16.58 2.35 -1.80
CA HIS A 22 -15.71 2.47 -0.62
C HIS A 22 -14.51 3.39 -0.93
N PRO A 23 -14.70 4.71 -1.06
CA PRO A 23 -13.66 5.60 -1.58
C PRO A 23 -12.42 5.67 -0.67
N VAL A 24 -12.58 5.56 0.64
CA VAL A 24 -11.47 5.66 1.61
C VAL A 24 -10.64 4.38 1.58
N GLU A 25 -11.31 3.23 1.63
CA GLU A 25 -10.73 1.89 1.59
C GLU A 25 -10.00 1.65 0.27
N ASN A 26 -10.64 1.99 -0.86
CA ASN A 26 -10.02 1.94 -2.18
C ASN A 26 -8.79 2.85 -2.29
N THR A 27 -8.82 4.02 -1.66
CA THR A 27 -7.66 4.93 -1.61
C THR A 27 -6.54 4.32 -0.79
N LEU A 28 -6.83 3.71 0.36
CA LEU A 28 -5.81 3.02 1.16
C LEU A 28 -5.18 1.84 0.43
N VAL A 29 -5.97 1.07 -0.33
CA VAL A 29 -5.44 0.01 -1.21
C VAL A 29 -4.44 0.61 -2.20
N ALA A 30 -4.85 1.65 -2.93
CA ALA A 30 -4.00 2.28 -3.94
C ALA A 30 -2.71 2.87 -3.33
N VAL A 31 -2.83 3.60 -2.22
CA VAL A 31 -1.70 4.19 -1.49
C VAL A 31 -0.73 3.11 -1.01
N THR A 32 -1.26 2.04 -0.40
CA THR A 32 -0.44 0.93 0.10
C THR A 32 0.28 0.21 -1.04
N LEU A 33 -0.38 -0.03 -2.17
CA LEU A 33 0.25 -0.64 -3.34
C LEU A 33 1.36 0.26 -3.92
N VAL A 34 1.11 1.56 -4.07
CA VAL A 34 2.11 2.50 -4.60
C VAL A 34 3.33 2.55 -3.69
N PHE A 35 3.14 2.71 -2.37
CA PHE A 35 4.25 2.73 -1.42
C PHE A 35 4.95 1.37 -1.33
N GLY A 36 4.21 0.26 -1.31
CA GLY A 36 4.78 -1.08 -1.26
C GLY A 36 5.62 -1.41 -2.49
N LEU A 37 5.14 -1.09 -3.69
CA LEU A 37 5.91 -1.27 -4.93
C LEU A 37 7.14 -0.35 -4.97
N THR A 38 6.98 0.91 -4.56
CA THR A 38 8.11 1.85 -4.50
C THR A 38 9.19 1.32 -3.55
N ALA A 39 8.81 0.90 -2.35
CA ALA A 39 9.74 0.31 -1.37
C ALA A 39 10.42 -0.94 -1.94
N PHE A 40 9.64 -1.87 -2.50
CA PHE A 40 10.16 -3.13 -3.03
C PHE A 40 11.18 -2.92 -4.15
N PHE A 41 10.89 -2.07 -5.13
CA PHE A 41 11.82 -1.84 -6.24
C PHE A 41 13.04 -1.04 -5.82
N THR A 42 12.86 0.00 -5.01
CA THR A 42 13.98 0.86 -4.57
C THR A 42 14.94 0.15 -3.62
N ALA A 43 14.48 -0.84 -2.87
CA ALA A 43 15.30 -1.68 -1.99
C ALA A 43 16.47 -2.38 -2.66
N HIS A 44 16.41 -2.62 -3.98
CA HIS A 44 17.47 -3.28 -4.73
C HIS A 44 18.68 -2.35 -5.00
N PHE A 45 18.54 -1.05 -4.72
CA PHE A 45 19.58 -0.05 -4.89
C PHE A 45 20.06 0.45 -3.52
N HIS A 46 21.31 0.14 -3.18
CA HIS A 46 21.91 0.48 -1.88
C HIS A 46 21.84 1.99 -1.56
N GLN A 47 21.93 2.84 -2.57
CA GLN A 47 21.88 4.31 -2.43
C GLN A 47 20.46 4.84 -2.15
N LEU A 48 19.41 4.03 -2.38
CA LEU A 48 18.00 4.42 -2.21
C LEU A 48 17.38 3.88 -0.92
N HIS A 49 18.20 3.42 0.04
CA HIS A 49 17.72 2.82 1.28
C HIS A 49 16.83 3.76 2.12
N LEU A 50 17.07 5.08 2.09
CA LEU A 50 16.20 6.06 2.75
C LEU A 50 14.79 6.06 2.15
N LEU A 51 14.70 6.11 0.82
CA LEU A 51 13.43 6.08 0.10
C LEU A 51 12.71 4.76 0.37
N SER A 52 13.43 3.63 0.25
CA SER A 52 12.90 2.29 0.52
C SER A 52 12.37 2.14 1.95
N SER A 53 13.12 2.66 2.94
CA SER A 53 12.75 2.58 4.35
C SER A 53 11.52 3.44 4.66
N TRP A 54 11.46 4.68 4.18
CA TRP A 54 10.32 5.56 4.46
C TRP A 54 9.06 5.12 3.73
N THR A 55 9.17 4.80 2.44
CA THR A 55 8.02 4.31 1.66
C THR A 55 7.54 2.96 2.18
N GLY A 56 8.46 2.07 2.58
CA GLY A 56 8.12 0.80 3.21
C GLY A 56 7.40 1.00 4.54
N LEU A 57 7.89 1.89 5.41
CA LEU A 57 7.26 2.19 6.71
C LEU A 57 5.85 2.77 6.54
N ILE A 58 5.68 3.76 5.64
CA ILE A 58 4.38 4.35 5.35
C ILE A 58 3.44 3.30 4.76
N GLY A 59 3.91 2.48 3.81
CA GLY A 59 3.15 1.39 3.22
C GLY A 59 2.70 0.34 4.23
N ILE A 60 3.57 0.00 5.21
CA ILE A 60 3.19 -0.87 6.34
C ILE A 60 2.07 -0.23 7.16
N GLY A 61 2.20 1.05 7.51
CA GLY A 61 1.19 1.77 8.29
C GLY A 61 -0.17 1.86 7.58
N THR A 62 -0.19 2.31 6.32
CA THR A 62 -1.44 2.40 5.54
C THR A 62 -2.04 1.04 5.26
N GLY A 63 -1.20 0.04 4.98
CA GLY A 63 -1.63 -1.33 4.72
C GLY A 63 -2.26 -1.99 5.94
N ALA A 64 -1.60 -1.86 7.09
CA ALA A 64 -2.10 -2.40 8.36
C ALA A 64 -3.42 -1.72 8.75
N TRP A 65 -3.52 -0.39 8.65
CA TRP A 65 -4.78 0.31 8.91
C TRP A 65 -5.89 -0.10 7.92
N GLY A 66 -5.55 -0.22 6.64
CA GLY A 66 -6.47 -0.69 5.61
C GLY A 66 -7.08 -2.06 5.92
N GLN A 67 -6.30 -2.99 6.48
CA GLN A 67 -6.82 -4.31 6.87
C GLN A 67 -7.93 -4.24 7.91
N PHE A 68 -7.87 -3.28 8.85
CA PHE A 68 -8.87 -3.13 9.90
C PHE A 68 -10.19 -2.52 9.41
N ILE A 69 -10.14 -1.68 8.38
CA ILE A 69 -11.32 -0.94 7.90
C ILE A 69 -11.90 -1.49 6.60
N SER A 70 -11.21 -2.41 5.91
CA SER A 70 -11.66 -2.95 4.63
C SER A 70 -13.04 -3.60 4.70
N ALA A 71 -13.91 -3.21 3.77
CA ALA A 71 -15.27 -3.71 3.63
C ALA A 71 -15.32 -5.02 2.81
N THR A 72 -14.40 -5.19 1.85
CA THR A 72 -14.46 -6.31 0.91
C THR A 72 -13.21 -7.20 0.95
N THR A 73 -13.34 -8.42 0.42
CA THR A 73 -12.22 -9.35 0.28
C THR A 73 -11.20 -8.88 -0.74
N GLY A 74 -11.63 -8.21 -1.81
CA GLY A 74 -10.75 -7.68 -2.85
C GLY A 74 -9.79 -6.62 -2.30
N GLU A 75 -10.30 -5.72 -1.44
CA GLU A 75 -9.50 -4.72 -0.75
C GLU A 75 -8.44 -5.38 0.14
N ARG A 76 -8.86 -6.31 1.00
CA ARG A 76 -7.97 -7.03 1.93
C ARG A 76 -6.87 -7.77 1.18
N PHE A 77 -7.21 -8.42 0.07
CA PHE A 77 -6.25 -9.17 -0.73
C PHE A 77 -5.17 -8.26 -1.31
N LEU A 78 -5.56 -7.16 -1.95
CA LEU A 78 -4.59 -6.20 -2.50
C LEU A 78 -3.77 -5.49 -1.42
N LEU A 79 -4.38 -5.19 -0.26
CA LEU A 79 -3.66 -4.65 0.88
C LEU A 79 -2.61 -5.62 1.42
N ILE A 80 -2.87 -6.93 1.49
CA ILE A 80 -1.86 -7.92 1.90
C ILE A 80 -0.69 -7.95 0.91
N ILE A 81 -0.97 -7.91 -0.40
CA ILE A 81 0.09 -7.85 -1.43
C ILE A 81 0.95 -6.59 -1.23
N GLY A 82 0.31 -5.42 -1.09
CA GLY A 82 1.01 -4.17 -0.86
C GLY A 82 1.79 -4.17 0.45
N LEU A 83 1.23 -4.74 1.52
CA LEU A 83 1.88 -4.88 2.83
C LEU A 83 3.12 -5.77 2.74
N GLY A 84 3.05 -6.90 2.01
CA GLY A 84 4.19 -7.77 1.77
C GLY A 84 5.31 -7.06 1.02
N ALA A 85 4.97 -6.34 -0.06
CA ALA A 85 5.94 -5.55 -0.82
C ALA A 85 6.58 -4.44 0.05
N ALA A 86 5.77 -3.73 0.83
CA ALA A 86 6.24 -2.70 1.76
C ALA A 86 7.15 -3.28 2.84
N ALA A 87 6.80 -4.43 3.43
CA ALA A 87 7.59 -5.11 4.44
C ALA A 87 8.96 -5.56 3.93
N VAL A 88 9.01 -6.16 2.73
CA VAL A 88 10.27 -6.55 2.10
C VAL A 88 11.13 -5.33 1.79
N GLY A 89 10.54 -4.29 1.18
CA GLY A 89 11.25 -3.06 0.86
C GLY A 89 11.78 -2.34 2.11
N PHE A 90 10.96 -2.27 3.16
CA PHE A 90 11.37 -1.72 4.46
C PHE A 90 12.51 -2.53 5.07
N PHE A 91 12.39 -3.85 5.14
CA PHE A 91 13.40 -4.73 5.72
C PHE A 91 14.77 -4.56 5.04
N LEU A 92 14.79 -4.57 3.72
CA LEU A 92 16.00 -4.34 2.96
C LEU A 92 16.51 -2.90 3.11
N GLY A 93 15.65 -1.88 3.07
CA GLY A 93 16.05 -0.49 3.33
C GLY A 93 16.72 -0.32 4.71
N MET A 94 16.16 -0.98 5.72
CA MET A 94 16.74 -1.02 7.08
C MET A 94 18.11 -1.68 7.10
N ALA A 95 18.30 -2.77 6.36
CA ALA A 95 19.59 -3.45 6.25
C ALA A 95 20.69 -2.62 5.57
N HIS A 96 20.33 -1.66 4.70
CA HIS A 96 21.27 -0.86 3.92
C HIS A 96 21.59 0.52 4.51
N GLY A 97 21.07 0.87 5.70
CA GLY A 97 21.38 2.15 6.34
C GLY A 97 20.24 2.75 7.18
N GLY A 98 19.05 2.15 7.15
CA GLY A 98 17.93 2.56 8.00
C GLY A 98 17.23 3.83 7.54
N LEU A 99 16.30 4.31 8.37
CA LEU A 99 15.44 5.47 8.10
C LEU A 99 16.21 6.80 8.01
N PHE A 100 17.44 6.84 8.48
CA PHE A 100 18.21 8.08 8.58
C PHE A 100 19.56 8.03 7.89
N GLY A 101 20.07 6.86 7.46
CA GLY A 101 21.27 6.77 6.63
C GLY A 101 22.51 7.48 7.21
N GLY A 102 22.59 7.63 8.53
CA GLY A 102 23.65 8.40 9.21
C GLY A 102 23.46 9.92 9.25
N VAL A 103 22.35 10.47 8.75
CA VAL A 103 22.05 11.92 8.73
C VAL A 103 21.72 12.50 10.12
N LEU A 104 21.28 11.65 11.06
CA LEU A 104 21.06 12.02 12.47
C LEU A 104 22.22 11.61 13.39
N GLY A 105 23.40 11.33 12.82
CA GLY A 105 24.64 11.02 13.55
C GLY A 105 25.46 12.26 13.86
#